data_AF-A0A958C2B3-F1
#
_entry.id   AF-A0A958C2B3-F1
#
_cell.length_a   1.000
_cell.length_b   1.000
_cell.length_c   1.000
_cell.angle_alpha   90.00
_cell.angle_beta   90.00
_cell.angle_gamma   90.00
#
_symmetry.space_group_name_H-M   'P 1'
#
loop_
_entity.id
_entity.type
_entity.pdbx_description
1 polymer ?
#
loop_
_entity_poly.entity_id
_entity_poly.type
_entity_poly.pdbx_seq_one_letter_code
_entity_poly.pdbx_strand_id
1 'polypeptide(L)'
;PDIKELQKLVEARADRFPGWVSVFIQQVGADTEAISDPEIAFAGMSTMKIPIMLELYRSVLDEPPDVETTKLLTETLGLSGNFTANLLLRLIGGGAVGSEWQGVEKVTATLRELGLKNTFMATPYDTESLPRTYSTPANSRTDVSTNPDTHMQTTAKDLALILEWIVECSEGRGTLLAAYPGQITPEECQEMLGFI
;
A
#
# COMPACT_ATOMS: atom_id res chain seq x y z
N PRO A 1 15.44 -7.92 -22.72
CA PRO A 1 14.07 -8.48 -22.79
C PRO A 1 13.07 -7.32 -22.81
N ASP A 2 12.12 -7.32 -23.75
CA ASP A 2 10.99 -6.39 -23.67
C ASP A 2 9.96 -6.89 -22.62
N ILE A 3 8.97 -6.08 -22.27
CA ILE A 3 7.99 -6.46 -21.23
C ILE A 3 7.19 -7.72 -21.60
N LYS A 4 7.03 -8.00 -22.90
CA LYS A 4 6.24 -9.13 -23.39
C LYS A 4 6.97 -10.43 -23.16
N GLU A 5 8.27 -10.45 -23.37
CA GLU A 5 9.09 -11.60 -23.01
C GLU A 5 9.15 -11.80 -21.49
N LEU A 6 9.14 -10.72 -20.70
CA LEU A 6 9.03 -10.82 -19.24
C LEU A 6 7.69 -11.43 -18.82
N GLN A 7 6.57 -11.00 -19.42
CA GLN A 7 5.25 -11.53 -19.13
C GLN A 7 5.20 -13.05 -19.34
N LYS A 8 5.65 -13.55 -20.49
CA LYS A 8 5.68 -14.99 -20.78
C LYS A 8 6.48 -15.78 -19.74
N LEU A 9 7.62 -15.24 -19.30
CA LEU A 9 8.46 -15.88 -18.30
C LEU A 9 7.79 -15.93 -16.93
N VAL A 10 7.10 -14.85 -16.56
CA VAL A 10 6.35 -14.74 -15.30
C VAL A 10 5.17 -15.72 -15.30
N GLU A 11 4.38 -15.75 -16.36
CA GLU A 11 3.24 -16.67 -16.53
C GLU A 11 3.71 -18.12 -16.46
N ALA A 12 4.75 -18.48 -17.22
CA ALA A 12 5.31 -19.83 -17.20
C ALA A 12 5.87 -20.25 -15.83
N ARG A 13 6.25 -19.29 -14.98
CA ARG A 13 6.68 -19.54 -13.60
C ARG A 13 5.49 -19.65 -12.65
N ALA A 14 4.48 -18.80 -12.82
CA ALA A 14 3.24 -18.78 -12.06
C ALA A 14 2.47 -20.11 -12.23
N ASP A 15 2.39 -20.63 -13.45
CA ASP A 15 1.73 -21.91 -13.78
C ASP A 15 2.32 -23.12 -13.04
N ARG A 16 3.55 -23.01 -12.55
CA ARG A 16 4.23 -24.07 -11.79
C ARG A 16 3.97 -23.99 -10.29
N PHE A 17 3.33 -22.92 -9.81
CA PHE A 17 2.99 -22.77 -8.41
C PHE A 17 1.62 -23.41 -8.15
N PRO A 18 1.48 -24.28 -7.12
CA PRO A 18 0.24 -25.02 -6.87
C PRO A 18 -0.89 -24.17 -6.26
N GLY A 19 -0.79 -22.84 -6.31
CA GLY A 19 -1.75 -21.90 -5.73
C GLY A 19 -1.96 -20.69 -6.63
N TRP A 20 -2.69 -19.70 -6.11
CA TRP A 20 -2.95 -18.47 -6.86
C TRP A 20 -1.72 -17.57 -6.89
N VAL A 21 -1.40 -17.11 -8.09
CA VAL A 21 -0.34 -16.12 -8.33
C VAL A 21 -0.96 -14.96 -9.07
N SER A 22 -0.71 -13.76 -8.57
CA SER A 22 -1.08 -12.51 -9.24
C SER A 22 0.19 -11.72 -9.47
N VAL A 23 0.36 -11.21 -10.69
CA VAL A 23 1.50 -10.38 -11.05
C VAL A 23 1.03 -9.18 -11.84
N PHE A 24 1.55 -8.03 -11.46
CA PHE A 24 1.37 -6.78 -12.18
C PHE A 24 2.73 -6.08 -12.24
N ILE A 25 3.21 -5.80 -13.45
CA ILE A 25 4.46 -5.11 -13.69
C ILE A 25 4.15 -3.96 -14.64
N GLN A 26 4.44 -2.74 -14.18
CA GLN A 26 4.28 -1.52 -14.95
C GLN A 26 5.66 -0.90 -15.16
N GLN A 27 5.97 -0.51 -16.38
CA GLN A 27 7.11 0.37 -16.60
C GLN A 27 6.70 1.80 -16.27
N VAL A 28 7.33 2.39 -15.25
CA VAL A 28 7.06 3.77 -14.83
C VAL A 28 7.25 4.73 -16.00
N GLY A 29 6.26 5.58 -16.25
CA GLY A 29 6.29 6.59 -17.32
C GLY A 29 6.08 6.05 -18.74
N ALA A 30 5.68 4.78 -18.90
CA ALA A 30 5.31 4.20 -20.18
C ALA A 30 3.98 3.44 -20.07
N ASP A 31 3.20 3.34 -21.15
CA ASP A 31 1.92 2.59 -21.18
C ASP A 31 2.13 1.07 -21.34
N THR A 32 3.20 0.54 -20.75
CA THR A 32 3.68 -0.82 -21.03
C THR A 32 3.61 -1.66 -19.76
N GLU A 33 2.79 -2.71 -19.80
CA GLU A 33 2.47 -3.56 -18.65
C GLU A 33 2.61 -5.06 -18.96
N ALA A 34 2.92 -5.84 -17.93
CA ALA A 34 2.80 -7.30 -17.92
C ALA A 34 1.86 -7.71 -16.77
N ILE A 35 0.82 -8.46 -17.12
CA ILE A 35 -0.31 -8.72 -16.23
C ILE A 35 -0.62 -10.22 -16.19
N SER A 36 -0.79 -10.75 -14.98
CA SER A 36 -1.41 -12.05 -14.72
C SER A 36 -2.39 -11.92 -13.55
N ASP A 37 -3.69 -11.93 -13.86
CA ASP A 37 -4.83 -11.79 -12.93
C ASP A 37 -4.57 -10.80 -11.77
N PRO A 38 -4.44 -9.49 -12.06
CA PRO A 38 -3.82 -8.53 -11.16
C PRO A 38 -4.76 -8.06 -10.04
N GLU A 39 -6.04 -8.46 -10.11
CA GLU A 39 -7.12 -8.09 -9.18
C GLU A 39 -7.58 -9.28 -8.31
N ILE A 40 -6.74 -10.28 -8.10
CA ILE A 40 -6.96 -11.29 -7.05
C ILE A 40 -6.67 -10.63 -5.69
N ALA A 41 -7.62 -10.71 -4.75
CA ALA A 41 -7.39 -10.25 -3.38
C ALA A 41 -6.42 -11.19 -2.64
N PHE A 42 -5.46 -10.62 -1.94
CA PHE A 42 -4.56 -11.33 -1.00
C PHE A 42 -4.62 -10.66 0.38
N ALA A 43 -4.14 -11.37 1.41
CA ALA A 43 -3.85 -10.75 2.70
C ALA A 43 -2.81 -9.63 2.50
N GLY A 44 -3.10 -8.42 2.99
CA GLY A 44 -2.20 -7.28 2.85
C GLY A 44 -0.90 -7.46 3.64
N MET A 45 -0.97 -8.02 4.85
CA MET A 45 0.21 -8.24 5.71
C MET A 45 1.11 -6.98 5.77
N SER A 46 2.43 -7.16 5.84
CA SER A 46 3.38 -6.05 5.92
C SER A 46 3.42 -5.13 4.69
N THR A 47 2.83 -5.49 3.55
CA THR A 47 2.82 -4.57 2.40
C THR A 47 1.96 -3.34 2.67
N MET A 48 1.00 -3.44 3.61
CA MET A 48 0.19 -2.32 4.07
C MET A 48 0.99 -1.26 4.84
N LYS A 49 2.25 -1.51 5.18
CA LYS A 49 3.13 -0.50 5.78
C LYS A 49 3.51 0.60 4.79
N ILE A 50 3.47 0.33 3.48
CA ILE A 50 3.67 1.33 2.42
C ILE A 50 2.55 2.39 2.43
N PRO A 51 1.24 2.03 2.35
CA PRO A 51 0.18 3.04 2.43
C PRO A 51 0.08 3.71 3.81
N ILE A 52 0.54 3.08 4.89
CA ILE A 52 0.68 3.76 6.20
C ILE A 52 1.73 4.87 6.11
N MET A 53 2.91 4.59 5.53
CA MET A 53 3.95 5.60 5.31
C MET A 53 3.45 6.74 4.42
N LEU A 54 2.78 6.42 3.30
CA LEU A 54 2.20 7.43 2.41
C LEU A 54 1.24 8.35 3.16
N GLU A 55 0.32 7.79 3.95
CA GLU A 55 -0.64 8.59 4.72
C GLU A 55 0.04 9.42 5.82
N LEU A 56 1.11 8.92 6.44
CA LEU A 56 1.90 9.67 7.41
C LEU A 56 2.52 10.92 6.78
N TYR A 57 3.25 10.74 5.68
CA TYR A 57 3.86 11.85 4.96
C TYR A 57 2.81 12.86 4.50
N ARG A 58 1.71 12.39 3.91
CA ARG A 58 0.66 13.26 3.38
C ARG A 58 -0.13 14.07 4.42
N SER A 59 -0.32 13.52 5.63
CA SER A 59 -1.33 14.05 6.57
C SER A 59 -0.79 14.50 7.93
N VAL A 60 0.47 14.18 8.24
CA VAL A 60 1.08 14.45 9.55
C VAL A 60 2.38 15.23 9.41
N LEU A 61 3.18 14.96 8.39
CA LEU A 61 4.48 15.59 8.20
C LEU A 61 4.34 16.82 7.29
N ASP A 62 4.68 17.99 7.82
CA ASP A 62 4.83 19.23 7.04
C ASP A 62 6.31 19.59 6.81
N GLU A 63 7.22 18.86 7.46
CA GLU A 63 8.67 19.01 7.45
C GLU A 63 9.30 17.59 7.51
N PRO A 64 10.59 17.42 7.16
CA PRO A 64 11.26 16.13 7.28
C PRO A 64 11.07 15.50 8.67
N PRO A 65 10.88 14.16 8.76
CA PRO A 65 10.56 13.49 10.01
C PRO A 65 11.66 13.72 11.04
N ASP A 66 11.25 13.97 12.29
CA ASP A 66 12.19 14.09 13.40
C ASP A 66 12.87 12.73 13.73
N VAL A 67 13.77 12.74 14.71
CA VAL A 67 14.55 11.55 15.07
C VAL A 67 13.67 10.38 15.53
N GLU A 68 12.58 10.68 16.26
CA GLU A 68 11.67 9.65 16.76
C GLU A 68 10.85 9.06 15.62
N THR A 69 10.28 9.90 14.76
CA THR A 69 9.49 9.47 13.61
C THR A 69 10.35 8.71 12.60
N THR A 70 11.59 9.16 12.35
CA THR A 70 12.57 8.46 11.51
C THR A 70 12.87 7.06 12.04
N LYS A 71 13.01 6.91 13.36
CA LYS A 71 13.19 5.60 13.99
C LYS A 71 11.97 4.71 13.77
N LEU A 72 10.76 5.24 13.98
CA LEU A 72 9.51 4.48 13.76
C LEU A 72 9.36 4.05 12.30
N LEU A 73 9.67 4.92 11.34
CA LEU A 73 9.69 4.59 9.91
C LEU A 73 10.70 3.49 9.60
N THR A 74 11.92 3.60 10.12
CA THR A 74 12.99 2.61 9.92
C THR A 74 12.61 1.23 10.47
N GLU A 75 12.10 1.16 11.71
CA GLU A 75 11.68 -0.10 12.32
C GLU A 75 10.44 -0.69 11.62
N THR A 76 9.53 0.16 11.14
CA THR A 76 8.33 -0.28 10.44
C THR A 76 8.65 -0.81 9.04
N LEU A 77 9.40 -0.07 8.22
CA LEU A 77 9.65 -0.41 6.82
C LEU A 77 10.84 -1.37 6.68
N GLY A 78 11.95 -1.09 7.41
CA GLY A 78 13.18 -1.88 7.33
C GLY A 78 13.16 -3.18 8.13
N LEU A 79 12.50 -3.20 9.30
CA LEU A 79 12.40 -4.39 10.16
C LEU A 79 10.99 -5.01 10.19
N SER A 80 10.05 -4.44 9.43
CA SER A 80 8.66 -4.92 9.37
C SER A 80 7.94 -4.94 10.72
N GLY A 81 8.29 -4.04 11.65
CA GLY A 81 7.72 -4.01 13.00
C GLY A 81 6.22 -3.69 13.02
N ASN A 82 5.39 -4.60 13.55
CA ASN A 82 3.94 -4.36 13.73
C ASN A 82 3.66 -3.32 14.82
N PHE A 83 4.41 -3.37 15.92
CA PHE A 83 4.26 -2.41 17.01
C PHE A 83 4.53 -0.97 16.55
N THR A 84 5.61 -0.74 15.79
CA THR A 84 5.93 0.58 15.26
C THR A 84 4.97 1.01 14.15
N ALA A 85 4.46 0.09 13.33
CA ALA A 85 3.38 0.39 12.40
C ALA A 85 2.14 0.93 13.11
N ASN A 86 1.77 0.33 14.25
CA ASN A 86 0.68 0.80 15.09
C ASN A 86 0.96 2.18 15.72
N LEU A 87 2.22 2.48 16.04
CA LEU A 87 2.60 3.83 16.49
C LEU A 87 2.48 4.86 15.37
N LEU A 88 2.88 4.54 14.13
CA LEU A 88 2.66 5.42 12.98
C LEU A 88 1.16 5.66 12.72
N LEU A 89 0.34 4.60 12.80
CA LEU A 89 -1.13 4.72 12.72
C LEU A 89 -1.69 5.63 13.82
N ARG A 90 -1.13 5.58 15.03
CA ARG A 90 -1.52 6.48 16.12
C ARG A 90 -1.20 7.93 15.78
N LEU A 91 -0.03 8.22 15.22
CA LEU A 91 0.32 9.57 14.77
C LEU A 91 -0.68 10.07 13.73
N ILE A 92 -0.98 9.25 12.70
CA ILE A 92 -2.01 9.54 11.69
C ILE A 92 -3.38 9.78 12.34
N GLY A 93 -3.71 9.03 13.39
CA GLY A 93 -4.95 9.16 14.15
C GLY A 93 -5.08 10.42 15.03
N GLY A 94 -4.01 11.19 15.21
CA GLY A 94 -3.99 12.38 16.07
C GLY A 94 -3.20 12.21 17.38
N GLY A 95 -2.44 11.13 17.53
CA GLY A 95 -1.39 10.98 18.55
C GLY A 95 -1.84 10.48 19.92
N ALA A 96 -3.13 10.51 20.24
CA ALA A 96 -3.65 10.00 21.52
C ALA A 96 -3.64 8.46 21.57
N VAL A 97 -3.52 7.88 22.75
CA VAL A 97 -3.64 6.41 22.93
C VAL A 97 -5.00 5.94 22.42
N GLY A 98 -5.01 4.91 21.56
CA GLY A 98 -6.20 4.38 20.90
C GLY A 98 -6.49 5.01 19.54
N SER A 99 -5.82 6.11 19.18
CA SER A 99 -6.05 6.77 17.89
C SER A 99 -5.52 6.00 16.67
N GLU A 100 -4.75 4.93 16.87
CA GLU A 100 -4.38 4.00 15.81
C GLU A 100 -5.59 3.47 15.02
N TRP A 101 -6.76 3.33 15.65
CA TRP A 101 -8.01 2.98 14.98
C TRP A 101 -8.48 4.06 14.01
N GLN A 102 -8.39 5.34 14.39
CA GLN A 102 -8.66 6.44 13.46
C GLN A 102 -7.61 6.49 12.35
N GLY A 103 -6.35 6.15 12.64
CA GLY A 103 -5.29 6.01 11.64
C GLY A 103 -5.64 4.97 10.57
N VAL A 104 -6.14 3.81 10.99
CA VAL A 104 -6.63 2.75 10.09
C VAL A 104 -7.74 3.25 9.16
N GLU A 105 -8.70 3.98 9.71
CA GLU A 105 -9.80 4.55 8.94
C GLU A 105 -9.30 5.57 7.92
N LYS A 106 -8.36 6.44 8.29
CA LYS A 106 -7.74 7.43 7.40
C LYS A 106 -6.97 6.77 6.26
N VAL A 107 -6.11 5.79 6.56
CA VAL A 107 -5.37 5.03 5.52
C VAL A 107 -6.34 4.42 4.51
N THR A 108 -7.41 3.77 4.97
CA THR A 108 -8.40 3.17 4.07
C THR A 108 -9.22 4.22 3.29
N ALA A 109 -9.51 5.36 3.91
CA ALA A 109 -10.20 6.47 3.25
C ALA A 109 -9.35 7.04 2.10
N THR A 110 -8.07 7.30 2.35
CA THR A 110 -7.10 7.76 1.34
C THR A 110 -7.01 6.79 0.16
N LEU A 111 -6.86 5.50 0.44
CA LEU A 111 -6.81 4.46 -0.62
C LEU A 111 -8.07 4.47 -1.49
N ARG A 112 -9.25 4.63 -0.88
CA ARG A 112 -10.53 4.70 -1.60
C ARG A 112 -10.68 5.97 -2.43
N GLU A 113 -10.23 7.11 -1.90
CA GLU A 113 -10.21 8.39 -2.60
C GLU A 113 -9.33 8.32 -3.86
N LEU A 114 -8.17 7.66 -3.75
CA LEU A 114 -7.27 7.36 -4.88
C LEU A 114 -7.83 6.29 -5.84
N GLY A 115 -9.00 5.72 -5.56
CA GLY A 115 -9.64 4.71 -6.40
C GLY A 115 -9.13 3.28 -6.19
N LEU A 116 -8.24 3.03 -5.23
CA LEU A 116 -7.67 1.72 -4.88
C LEU A 116 -8.65 0.91 -4.01
N LYS A 117 -9.81 0.58 -4.59
CA LYS A 117 -10.95 0.01 -3.87
C LYS A 117 -10.71 -1.39 -3.33
N ASN A 118 -9.69 -2.11 -3.83
CA ASN A 118 -9.39 -3.47 -3.42
C ASN A 118 -8.40 -3.53 -2.26
N THR A 119 -7.83 -2.39 -1.87
CA THR A 119 -6.85 -2.29 -0.78
C THR A 119 -7.43 -1.58 0.43
N PHE A 120 -7.31 -2.20 1.60
CA PHE A 120 -7.84 -1.64 2.84
C PHE A 120 -7.14 -2.20 4.07
N MET A 121 -7.31 -1.48 5.19
CA MET A 121 -7.02 -1.96 6.53
C MET A 121 -8.27 -1.75 7.42
N ALA A 122 -8.69 -2.79 8.12
CA ALA A 122 -9.86 -2.79 9.01
C ALA A 122 -9.50 -2.64 10.48
N THR A 123 -8.27 -3.01 10.85
CA THR A 123 -7.78 -2.94 12.23
C THR A 123 -6.30 -2.58 12.26
N PRO A 124 -5.78 -2.09 13.40
CA PRO A 124 -4.35 -2.10 13.67
C PRO A 124 -3.78 -3.53 13.57
N TYR A 125 -2.45 -3.66 13.45
CA TYR A 125 -1.78 -4.95 13.51
C TYR A 125 -1.98 -5.62 14.88
N ASP A 126 -1.88 -6.96 14.90
CA ASP A 126 -1.96 -7.79 16.11
C ASP A 126 -3.28 -7.60 16.90
N THR A 127 -4.37 -7.32 16.18
CA THR A 127 -5.70 -7.13 16.74
C THR A 127 -6.58 -8.35 16.46
N GLU A 128 -7.27 -8.86 17.48
CA GLU A 128 -8.20 -10.01 17.33
C GLU A 128 -9.63 -9.58 16.96
N SER A 129 -10.03 -8.36 17.35
CA SER A 129 -11.39 -7.86 17.12
C SER A 129 -11.52 -7.27 15.72
N LEU A 130 -12.56 -7.67 14.99
CA LEU A 130 -12.86 -7.14 13.66
C LEU A 130 -14.19 -6.36 13.67
N PRO A 131 -14.20 -5.10 14.12
CA PRO A 131 -15.43 -4.32 14.25
C PRO A 131 -16.01 -3.87 12.91
N ARG A 132 -15.22 -3.88 11.83
CA ARG A 132 -15.63 -3.48 10.49
C ARG A 132 -15.12 -4.48 9.46
N THR A 133 -15.96 -4.79 8.48
CA THR A 133 -15.58 -5.58 7.30
C THR A 133 -15.70 -4.73 6.05
N TYR A 134 -14.94 -5.11 5.01
CA TYR A 134 -14.96 -4.44 3.72
C TYR A 134 -15.28 -5.44 2.61
N SER A 135 -16.28 -5.11 1.80
CA SER A 135 -16.53 -5.78 0.52
C SER A 135 -15.91 -4.92 -0.59
N THR A 136 -15.11 -5.57 -1.42
CA THR A 136 -14.40 -4.99 -2.58
C THR A 136 -14.72 -5.83 -3.82
N PRO A 137 -14.55 -5.28 -5.03
CA PRO A 137 -14.65 -6.08 -6.25
C PRO A 137 -13.78 -7.34 -6.21
N ALA A 138 -12.52 -7.22 -5.79
CA ALA A 138 -11.58 -8.34 -5.75
C ALA A 138 -11.96 -9.43 -4.73
N ASN A 139 -12.38 -9.04 -3.51
CA ASN A 139 -12.70 -10.01 -2.46
C ASN A 139 -14.13 -10.57 -2.52
N SER A 140 -14.94 -10.07 -3.47
CA SER A 140 -16.29 -10.56 -3.75
C SER A 140 -16.33 -11.48 -4.99
N ARG A 141 -15.17 -11.76 -5.60
CA ARG A 141 -15.04 -12.73 -6.69
C ARG A 141 -15.43 -14.14 -6.23
N THR A 142 -16.02 -14.92 -7.14
CA THR A 142 -16.46 -16.30 -6.88
C THR A 142 -15.68 -17.33 -7.69
N ASP A 143 -14.92 -16.88 -8.68
CA ASP A 143 -14.08 -17.69 -9.55
C ASP A 143 -12.69 -18.00 -8.93
N VAL A 144 -12.25 -17.16 -7.99
CA VAL A 144 -10.96 -17.28 -7.30
C VAL A 144 -11.13 -17.01 -5.80
N SER A 145 -10.35 -17.70 -4.97
CA SER A 145 -10.25 -17.35 -3.54
C SER A 145 -8.89 -17.76 -2.99
N THR A 146 -8.20 -16.79 -2.37
CA THR A 146 -6.94 -16.98 -1.64
C THR A 146 -7.18 -17.16 -0.14
N ASN A 147 -8.45 -17.14 0.30
CA ASN A 147 -8.85 -16.99 1.70
C ASN A 147 -8.08 -15.84 2.40
N PRO A 148 -8.17 -14.60 1.88
CA PRO A 148 -7.36 -13.49 2.35
C PRO A 148 -7.77 -13.06 3.77
N ASP A 149 -6.81 -12.58 4.56
CA ASP A 149 -7.06 -12.05 5.90
C ASP A 149 -8.12 -10.94 5.86
N THR A 150 -9.16 -11.05 6.66
CA THR A 150 -10.26 -10.07 6.72
C THR A 150 -9.86 -8.74 7.35
N HIS A 151 -8.74 -8.68 8.07
CA HIS A 151 -8.26 -7.46 8.73
C HIS A 151 -7.58 -6.50 7.76
N MET A 152 -6.97 -7.01 6.68
CA MET A 152 -6.31 -6.17 5.68
C MET A 152 -6.09 -6.94 4.39
N GLN A 153 -6.42 -6.31 3.26
CA GLN A 153 -6.32 -6.94 1.95
C GLN A 153 -5.79 -5.97 0.93
N THR A 154 -5.24 -6.52 -0.15
CA THR A 154 -4.77 -5.76 -1.29
C THR A 154 -4.74 -6.63 -2.55
N THR A 155 -4.35 -6.05 -3.68
CA THR A 155 -4.14 -6.72 -4.95
C THR A 155 -2.75 -6.35 -5.49
N ALA A 156 -2.20 -7.16 -6.40
CA ALA A 156 -0.93 -6.83 -7.04
C ALA A 156 -1.00 -5.49 -7.77
N LYS A 157 -2.14 -5.21 -8.42
CA LYS A 157 -2.37 -3.93 -9.12
C LYS A 157 -2.33 -2.74 -8.18
N ASP A 158 -3.13 -2.76 -7.11
CA ASP A 158 -3.25 -1.60 -6.22
C ASP A 158 -1.90 -1.26 -5.56
N LEU A 159 -1.15 -2.27 -5.09
CA LEU A 159 0.19 -2.03 -4.53
C LEU A 159 1.16 -1.46 -5.56
N ALA A 160 1.15 -2.00 -6.78
CA ALA A 160 2.02 -1.51 -7.84
C ALA A 160 1.69 -0.06 -8.21
N LEU A 161 0.41 0.32 -8.25
CA LEU A 161 -0.02 1.70 -8.49
C LEU A 161 0.45 2.64 -7.36
N ILE A 162 0.37 2.22 -6.09
CA ILE A 162 0.90 3.02 -4.98
C ILE A 162 2.40 3.28 -5.18
N LEU A 163 3.17 2.23 -5.49
CA LEU A 163 4.62 2.33 -5.72
C LEU A 163 4.94 3.21 -6.93
N GLU A 164 4.24 3.02 -8.05
CA GLU A 164 4.39 3.85 -9.24
C GLU A 164 4.12 5.33 -8.92
N TRP A 165 3.02 5.64 -8.22
CA TRP A 165 2.69 7.03 -7.93
C TRP A 165 3.67 7.68 -6.95
N ILE A 166 4.29 6.92 -6.03
CA ILE A 166 5.39 7.43 -5.20
C ILE A 166 6.60 7.78 -6.08
N VAL A 167 6.96 6.91 -7.04
CA VAL A 167 8.06 7.20 -7.98
C VAL A 167 7.74 8.42 -8.83
N GLU A 168 6.56 8.51 -9.45
CA GLU A 168 6.18 9.67 -10.26
C GLU A 168 6.15 10.97 -9.43
N CYS A 169 5.66 10.90 -8.20
CA CYS A 169 5.66 12.03 -7.28
C CYS A 169 7.08 12.52 -7.00
N SER A 170 8.04 11.61 -6.80
CA SER A 170 9.45 11.94 -6.59
C SER A 170 10.10 12.65 -7.79
N GLU A 171 9.51 12.50 -8.98
CA GLU A 171 9.89 13.17 -10.23
C GLU A 171 9.11 14.47 -10.47
N GLY A 172 8.28 14.90 -9.53
CA GLY A 172 7.50 16.13 -9.64
C GLY A 172 6.25 16.01 -10.52
N ARG A 173 5.71 14.80 -10.73
CA ARG A 173 4.51 14.55 -11.55
C ARG A 173 3.60 13.46 -10.93
N GLY A 174 2.56 13.08 -11.66
CA GLY A 174 1.75 11.89 -11.33
C GLY A 174 0.58 12.13 -10.38
N THR A 175 -0.07 11.03 -10.02
CA THR A 175 -1.39 11.01 -9.34
C THR A 175 -1.37 11.67 -7.97
N LEU A 176 -0.35 11.44 -7.14
CA LEU A 176 -0.32 11.94 -5.76
C LEU A 176 -0.32 13.47 -5.70
N LEU A 177 0.52 14.13 -6.51
CA LEU A 177 0.59 15.59 -6.56
C LEU A 177 -0.71 16.22 -7.12
N ALA A 178 -1.41 15.51 -8.00
CA ALA A 178 -2.69 15.96 -8.54
C ALA A 178 -3.85 15.78 -7.55
N ALA A 179 -3.87 14.68 -6.79
CA ALA A 179 -4.90 14.38 -5.81
C ALA A 179 -4.74 15.20 -4.52
N TYR A 180 -3.51 15.49 -4.13
CA TYR A 180 -3.16 16.10 -2.84
C TYR A 180 -2.31 17.37 -2.98
N PRO A 181 -2.79 18.40 -3.69
CA PRO A 181 -2.02 19.61 -3.94
C PRO A 181 -1.67 20.30 -2.62
N GLY A 182 -0.37 20.47 -2.37
CA GLY A 182 0.17 21.13 -1.17
C GLY A 182 0.10 20.30 0.11
N GLN A 183 -0.28 19.02 0.04
CA GLN A 183 -0.25 18.07 1.16
C GLN A 183 0.81 16.99 0.98
N ILE A 184 1.41 16.91 -0.20
CA ILE A 184 2.54 16.02 -0.47
C ILE A 184 3.47 16.67 -1.47
N THR A 185 4.78 16.51 -1.25
CA THR A 185 5.84 17.13 -2.06
C THR A 185 6.70 16.09 -2.76
N PRO A 186 7.38 16.46 -3.87
CA PRO A 186 8.35 15.58 -4.51
C PRO A 186 9.47 15.13 -3.57
N GLU A 187 9.93 16.01 -2.69
CA GLU A 187 10.98 15.74 -1.71
C GLU A 187 10.55 14.66 -0.70
N GLU A 188 9.33 14.75 -0.15
CA GLU A 188 8.77 13.71 0.72
C GLU A 188 8.65 12.37 -0.01
N CYS A 189 8.26 12.39 -1.28
CA CYS A 189 8.21 11.19 -2.11
C CYS A 189 9.60 10.59 -2.37
N GLN A 190 10.65 11.41 -2.51
CA GLN A 190 12.03 10.92 -2.57
C GLN A 190 12.46 10.28 -1.24
N GLU A 191 12.07 10.84 -0.10
CA GLU A 191 12.34 10.23 1.21
C GLU A 191 11.64 8.88 1.37
N MET A 192 10.36 8.79 0.96
CA MET A 192 9.61 7.53 0.99
C MET A 192 10.31 6.42 0.19
N LEU A 193 10.88 6.74 -0.98
CA LEU A 193 11.65 5.78 -1.77
C LEU A 193 12.91 5.28 -1.04
N GLY A 194 13.47 6.06 -0.11
CA GLY A 194 14.60 5.64 0.71
C GLY A 194 14.27 4.51 1.70
N PHE A 195 12.99 4.27 1.98
CA PHE A 195 12.52 3.19 2.86
C PHE A 195 12.06 1.93 2.11
N ILE A 196 11.95 1.99 0.78
CA ILE A 196 11.41 0.91 -0.07
C ILE A 196 12.53 0.06 -0.65
#